data_AF-A0A1I7GGP1-F1
#
_entry.id   AF-A0A1I7GGP1-F1
#
_cell.length_a   1.000
_cell.length_b   1.000
_cell.length_c   1.000
_cell.angle_alpha   90.00
_cell.angle_beta   90.00
_cell.angle_gamma   90.00
#
_symmetry.space_group_name_H-M   'P 1'
#
loop_
_entity.id
_entity.type
_entity.pdbx_description
1 polymer ?
#
loop_
_entity_poly.entity_id
_entity_poly.type
_entity_poly.pdbx_seq_one_letter_code
_entity_poly.pdbx_strand_id
1 'polypeptide(L)'
;MRFKDSYTLLKLKFLKQHIAAIKAEYIKHKHTNGFVLVNADNQFDLVEPPRFVQREFNKETFTAVNETLPAVDKVQDTDWFYYEVFWRHDWTTWRLKEIYEAPVQPS
;
A
#
# COMPACT_ATOMS: atom_id res chain seq x y z
N MET A 1 23.49 18.31 6.51
CA MET A 1 22.29 17.81 5.80
C MET A 1 21.33 17.26 6.85
N ARG A 2 20.11 17.80 6.94
CA ARG A 2 19.12 17.43 7.97
C ARG A 2 18.37 16.17 7.54
N PHE A 3 18.31 15.18 8.43
CA PHE A 3 17.67 13.87 8.32
C PHE A 3 16.13 13.93 8.18
N LYS A 4 15.60 14.66 7.19
CA LYS A 4 14.19 14.50 6.81
C LYS A 4 13.92 13.19 6.05
N ASP A 5 14.96 12.54 5.53
CA ASP A 5 14.84 11.30 4.75
C ASP A 5 14.86 10.00 5.56
N SER A 6 15.34 9.98 6.82
CA SER A 6 15.50 8.72 7.56
C SER A 6 14.17 8.03 7.85
N TYR A 7 13.14 8.78 8.25
CA TYR A 7 11.80 8.23 8.49
C TYR A 7 11.12 7.76 7.21
N THR A 8 11.27 8.50 6.11
CA THR A 8 10.76 8.09 4.79
C THR A 8 11.40 6.76 4.36
N LEU A 9 12.71 6.62 4.54
CA LEU A 9 13.42 5.37 4.23
C LEU A 9 12.96 4.20 5.10
N LEU A 10 12.70 4.43 6.40
CA LEU A 10 12.16 3.41 7.29
C LEU A 10 10.74 2.99 6.88
N LYS A 11 9.86 3.94 6.55
CA LYS A 11 8.52 3.68 5.99
C LYS A 11 8.61 2.82 4.73
N LEU A 12 9.46 3.20 3.77
CA LEU A 12 9.64 2.44 2.53
C LEU A 12 10.22 1.03 2.77
N LYS A 13 11.18 0.90 3.71
CA LYS A 13 11.75 -0.40 4.07
C LYS A 13 10.69 -1.33 4.69
N PHE A 14 9.88 -0.81 5.60
CA PHE A 14 8.75 -1.55 6.17
C PHE A 14 7.78 -2.02 5.10
N LEU A 15 7.35 -1.12 4.20
CA LEU A 15 6.44 -1.46 3.11
C LEU A 15 7.02 -2.57 2.23
N LYS A 16 8.28 -2.45 1.83
CA LYS A 16 8.97 -3.46 1.01
C LYS A 16 9.03 -4.83 1.71
N GLN A 17 9.23 -4.85 3.03
CA GLN A 17 9.28 -6.08 3.81
C GLN A 17 7.91 -6.77 3.90
N HIS A 18 6.82 -6.01 3.96
CA HIS A 18 5.48 -6.54 4.18
C HIS A 18 4.62 -6.61 2.91
N ILE A 19 5.14 -6.18 1.75
CA ILE A 19 4.36 -6.07 0.51
C ILE A 19 3.76 -7.41 0.06
N ALA A 20 4.45 -8.52 0.28
CA ALA A 20 3.95 -9.85 -0.07
C ALA A 20 2.70 -10.21 0.74
N ALA A 21 2.69 -9.90 2.04
CA ALA A 21 1.54 -10.15 2.91
C ALA A 21 0.36 -9.23 2.58
N ILE A 22 0.63 -7.96 2.28
CA ILE A 22 -0.38 -6.98 1.84
C ILE A 22 -1.04 -7.45 0.54
N LYS A 23 -0.24 -7.85 -0.45
CA LYS A 23 -0.72 -8.39 -1.74
C LYS A 23 -1.54 -9.67 -1.53
N ALA A 24 -1.04 -10.61 -0.75
CA ALA A 24 -1.73 -11.86 -0.48
C ALA A 24 -3.12 -11.62 0.14
N GLU A 25 -3.22 -10.68 1.07
CA GLU A 25 -4.50 -10.31 1.67
C GLU A 25 -5.44 -9.65 0.65
N TYR A 26 -4.95 -8.72 -0.17
CA TYR A 26 -5.76 -8.10 -1.22
C TYR A 26 -6.33 -9.13 -2.22
N ILE A 27 -5.50 -10.07 -2.67
CA ILE A 27 -5.88 -11.07 -3.69
C ILE A 27 -7.06 -11.92 -3.21
N LYS A 28 -7.14 -12.26 -1.93
CA LYS A 28 -8.30 -12.98 -1.34
C LYS A 28 -9.61 -12.23 -1.52
N HIS A 29 -9.54 -10.90 -1.58
CA HIS A 29 -10.70 -10.00 -1.62
C HIS A 29 -10.77 -9.17 -2.91
N LYS A 30 -10.04 -9.55 -3.98
CA LYS A 30 -9.89 -8.75 -5.21
C LYS A 30 -11.20 -8.36 -5.90
N HIS A 31 -12.27 -9.12 -5.67
CA HIS A 31 -13.60 -8.88 -6.23
C HIS A 31 -14.50 -8.02 -5.32
N THR A 32 -13.99 -7.61 -4.16
CA THR A 32 -14.71 -6.80 -3.17
C THR A 32 -14.16 -5.39 -3.18
N ASN A 33 -15.03 -4.38 -3.08
CA ASN A 33 -14.57 -3.00 -2.96
C ASN A 33 -14.04 -2.74 -1.53
N GLY A 34 -12.76 -2.40 -1.41
CA GLY A 34 -12.11 -2.16 -0.14
C GLY A 34 -10.59 -2.00 -0.29
N PHE A 35 -9.90 -1.93 0.83
CA PHE A 35 -8.45 -1.76 0.90
C PHE A 35 -7.86 -2.65 1.98
N VAL A 36 -6.56 -2.92 1.90
CA VAL A 36 -5.83 -3.61 2.96
C VAL A 36 -5.35 -2.59 3.98
N LEU A 37 -5.74 -2.75 5.25
CA LEU A 37 -5.22 -1.95 6.36
C LEU A 37 -3.94 -2.58 6.90
N VAL A 38 -2.92 -1.74 7.08
CA VAL A 38 -1.63 -2.11 7.66
C VAL A 38 -1.35 -1.20 8.85
N ASN A 39 -1.04 -1.79 10.00
CA ASN A 39 -0.73 -1.03 11.22
C ASN A 39 0.75 -1.20 11.58
N ALA A 40 1.49 -0.11 11.54
CA ALA A 40 2.89 -0.04 11.92
C ALA A 40 3.06 0.67 13.26
N ASP A 41 3.87 0.11 14.15
CA ASP A 41 4.18 0.72 15.43
C ASP A 41 5.28 1.80 15.32
N ASN A 42 5.74 2.29 16.47
CA ASN A 42 6.74 3.35 16.55
C ASN A 42 8.16 2.87 16.16
N GLN A 43 8.37 1.56 16.05
CA GLN A 43 9.63 0.92 15.66
C GLN A 43 9.63 0.48 14.20
N PHE A 44 8.56 0.77 13.44
CA PHE A 44 8.34 0.26 12.09
C PHE A 44 8.18 -1.26 12.08
N ASP A 45 7.55 -1.81 13.11
CA ASP A 45 7.14 -3.20 13.16
C ASP A 45 5.64 -3.34 12.95
N LEU A 46 5.24 -4.49 12.42
CA LEU A 46 3.85 -4.79 12.14
C LEU A 46 3.12 -5.09 13.45
N VAL A 47 2.11 -4.29 13.77
CA VAL A 47 1.30 -4.47 14.99
C VAL A 47 0.39 -5.69 14.88
N GLU A 48 -0.20 -5.88 13.70
CA GLU A 48 -1.13 -6.97 13.38
C GLU A 48 -1.00 -7.36 11.91
N PRO A 49 -1.32 -8.61 11.54
CA PRO A 49 -1.37 -9.02 10.13
C PRO A 49 -2.18 -8.06 9.27
N PRO A 50 -1.76 -7.77 8.02
CA PRO A 50 -2.56 -6.94 7.12
C PRO A 50 -3.95 -7.56 6.95
N ARG A 51 -4.99 -6.72 7.04
CA ARG A 51 -6.38 -7.18 6.98
C ARG A 51 -7.20 -6.38 5.98
N PHE A 52 -8.08 -7.06 5.26
CA PHE A 52 -8.97 -6.38 4.33
C PHE A 52 -10.09 -5.63 5.08
N VAL A 53 -10.34 -4.39 4.66
CA VAL A 53 -11.44 -3.55 5.12
C VAL A 53 -12.36 -3.28 3.95
N GLN A 54 -13.54 -3.91 3.97
CA GLN A 54 -14.59 -3.61 3.01
C GLN A 54 -15.16 -2.23 3.31
N ARG A 55 -15.03 -1.32 2.35
CA ARG A 55 -15.58 0.03 2.43
C ARG A 55 -15.90 0.48 1.03
N GLU A 56 -17.07 1.07 0.85
CA GLU A 56 -17.36 1.80 -0.38
C GLU A 56 -16.46 3.03 -0.39
N PHE A 57 -15.45 3.01 -1.25
CA PHE A 57 -14.69 4.20 -1.59
C PHE A 57 -14.77 4.40 -3.10
N ASN A 58 -14.93 5.66 -3.49
CA ASN A 58 -14.81 6.03 -4.89
C ASN A 58 -13.33 5.88 -5.28
N LYS A 59 -13.04 4.89 -6.14
CA LYS A 59 -11.69 4.62 -6.65
C LYS A 59 -11.09 5.86 -7.32
N GLU A 60 -11.90 6.68 -7.99
CA GLU A 60 -11.47 7.94 -8.63
C GLU A 60 -11.08 9.02 -7.61
N THR A 61 -11.78 9.08 -6.47
CA THR A 61 -11.43 10.01 -5.37
C THR A 61 -10.20 9.54 -4.62
N PHE A 62 -10.00 8.22 -4.49
CA PHE A 62 -8.78 7.66 -3.88
C PHE A 62 -7.55 7.90 -4.76
N THR A 63 -7.69 7.90 -6.09
CA THR A 63 -6.62 8.27 -7.02
C THR A 63 -6.21 9.75 -6.95
N ALA A 64 -7.08 10.65 -6.49
CA ALA A 64 -6.78 12.07 -6.34
C ALA A 64 -5.93 12.38 -5.09
N VAL A 65 -5.76 11.43 -4.16
CA VAL A 65 -4.99 11.60 -2.91
C VAL A 65 -3.47 11.44 -3.12
N ASN A 66 -2.99 11.25 -4.35
CA ASN A 66 -1.56 11.15 -4.63
C ASN A 66 -0.83 12.48 -4.37
N GLU A 67 -0.14 12.56 -3.23
CA GLU A 67 1.21 13.09 -3.24
C GLU A 67 2.03 12.27 -4.24
N THR A 68 2.54 12.97 -5.22
CA THR A 68 3.22 12.52 -6.44
C THR A 68 4.32 11.48 -6.17
N LEU A 69 4.06 10.19 -6.43
CA LEU A 69 5.12 9.25 -6.79
C LEU A 69 5.32 9.27 -8.31
N PRO A 70 6.55 9.08 -8.82
CA PRO A 70 6.86 9.29 -10.23
C PRO A 70 5.99 8.38 -11.10
N ALA A 71 5.33 9.00 -12.07
CA ALA A 71 4.46 8.33 -13.03
C ALA A 71 5.24 7.21 -13.72
N VAL A 72 4.90 5.96 -13.41
CA VAL A 72 5.23 4.82 -14.25
C VAL A 72 4.28 4.89 -15.45
N ASP A 73 4.87 4.97 -16.64
CA ASP A 73 4.19 5.13 -17.91
C ASP A 73 2.99 4.19 -18.06
N LYS A 74 1.92 4.78 -18.63
CA LYS A 74 0.66 4.17 -19.10
C LYS A 74 0.71 2.64 -19.25
N VAL A 75 0.27 1.93 -18.21
CA VAL A 75 -0.03 0.50 -18.29
C VAL A 75 -1.54 0.33 -18.42
N GLN A 76 -1.99 -0.20 -19.57
CA GLN A 76 -3.36 -0.64 -19.80
C GLN A 76 -3.61 -1.94 -19.02
N ASP A 77 -4.76 -2.03 -18.34
CA ASP A 77 -5.29 -3.24 -17.68
C ASP A 77 -4.40 -3.98 -16.66
N THR A 78 -3.50 -3.28 -15.96
CA THR A 78 -2.92 -3.85 -14.75
C THR A 78 -3.89 -3.73 -13.59
N ASP A 79 -4.20 -4.88 -12.96
CA ASP A 79 -4.90 -4.92 -11.69
C ASP A 79 -4.16 -3.99 -10.70
N TRP A 80 -4.89 -3.12 -10.03
CA TRP A 80 -4.33 -2.28 -8.97
C TRP A 80 -4.73 -2.87 -7.64
N PHE A 81 -3.84 -2.79 -6.64
CA PHE A 81 -4.23 -3.04 -5.26
C PHE A 81 -3.99 -1.80 -4.40
N TYR A 82 -4.92 -1.61 -3.47
CA TYR A 82 -5.02 -0.42 -2.62
C TYR A 82 -4.78 -0.85 -1.19
N TYR A 83 -3.92 -0.11 -0.51
CA TYR A 83 -3.67 -0.33 0.91
C TYR A 83 -3.49 0.99 1.65
N GLU A 84 -3.90 0.98 2.91
CA GLU A 84 -3.80 2.10 3.83
C GLU A 84 -2.88 1.69 4.96
N VAL A 85 -1.83 2.47 5.21
CA VAL A 85 -0.89 2.23 6.31
C VAL A 85 -1.06 3.31 7.36
N PHE A 86 -1.37 2.88 8.57
CA PHE A 86 -1.39 3.75 9.73
C PHE A 86 -0.05 3.65 10.47
N TRP A 87 0.64 4.77 10.55
CA TRP A 87 1.92 4.93 11.23
C TRP A 87 1.68 5.45 12.64
N ARG A 88 1.88 4.60 13.66
CA ARG A 88 1.71 5.05 15.07
C ARG A 88 2.77 6.03 15.51
N HIS A 89 3.95 6.00 14.88
CA HIS A 89 5.08 6.89 15.18
C HIS A 89 4.70 8.37 15.12
N ASP A 90 4.00 8.76 14.05
CA ASP A 90 3.61 10.15 13.77
C ASP A 90 2.10 10.34 13.62
N TRP A 91 1.31 9.29 13.91
CA TRP A 91 -0.14 9.26 13.77
C TRP A 91 -0.63 9.61 12.36
N THR A 92 0.22 9.39 11.34
CA THR A 92 -0.13 9.64 9.95
C THR A 92 -0.71 8.40 9.29
N THR A 93 -1.58 8.63 8.31
CA THR A 93 -2.14 7.59 7.46
C THR A 93 -1.67 7.80 6.04
N TRP A 94 -1.08 6.78 5.44
CA TRP A 94 -0.66 6.78 4.04
C TRP A 94 -1.59 5.90 3.23
N ARG A 95 -2.15 6.45 2.15
CA ARG A 95 -2.96 5.71 1.19
C ARG A 95 -2.13 5.47 -0.04
N LEU A 96 -1.94 4.21 -0.37
CA LEU A 96 -1.02 3.78 -1.41
C LEU A 96 -1.76 2.91 -2.42
N LYS A 97 -1.32 3.04 -3.67
CA LYS A 97 -1.80 2.24 -4.80
C LYS A 97 -0.57 1.68 -5.51
N GLU A 98 -0.54 0.37 -5.69
CA GLU A 98 0.53 -0.31 -6.40
C GLU A 98 0.00 -1.17 -7.55
N ILE A 99 0.82 -1.29 -8.59
CA ILE A 99 0.56 -2.14 -9.74
C ILE A 99 0.70 -3.61 -9.30
N TYR A 100 -0.31 -4.41 -9.61
CA TYR A 100 -0.21 -5.85 -9.57
C TYR A 100 0.44 -6.34 -10.86
N GLU A 101 1.71 -6.73 -10.78
CA GLU A 101 2.31 -7.59 -11.80
C GLU A 101 2.05 -9.04 -11.37
N ALA A 102 1.12 -9.71 -12.06
CA ALA A 102 1.02 -11.15 -11.93
C ALA A 102 2.37 -11.78 -12.32
N PRO A 103 2.85 -12.81 -11.63
CA PRO A 103 4.02 -13.54 -12.12
C PRO A 103 3.69 -14.05 -13.52
N VAL A 104 4.46 -13.61 -14.51
CA VAL A 104 4.40 -14.14 -15.87
C VAL A 104 4.71 -15.63 -15.75
N GLN A 105 3.70 -16.49 -15.89
CA GLN A 105 3.96 -17.92 -16.03
C GLN A 105 4.72 -18.10 -17.35
N PRO A 106 5.95 -18.65 -17.33
CA PRO A 106 6.60 -19.03 -18.57
C PRO A 106 5.76 -20.13 -19.23
N SER A 107 5.31 -19.87 -20.45
CA SER A 107 4.62 -20.82 -21.33
C SER A 107 5.50 -22.00 -21.71
#